data_AF-A0A661N9L6-F1
#
_entry.id   AF-A0A661N9L6-F1
#
_cell.length_a   1.000
_cell.length_b   1.000
_cell.length_c   1.000
_cell.angle_alpha   90.00
_cell.angle_beta   90.00
_cell.angle_gamma   90.00
#
_symmetry.space_group_name_H-M   'P 1'
#
loop_
_entity.id
_entity.type
_entity.pdbx_description
1 polymer ?
#
loop_
_entity_poly.entity_id
_entity_poly.type
_entity_poly.pdbx_seq_one_letter_code
_entity_poly.pdbx_strand_id
1 'polypeptide(L)'
;MTSDADEAHLQELADLVNKRIDDLGPKAARAATPAQMLAVVALGLADDLLTAEGRRERVEVLTRSAVTKTISRIDQRLSAIDAGDGRP
;
A
#
# COMPACT_ATOMS: atom_id res chain seq x y z
N MET A 1 4.30 14.46 -23.55
CA MET A 1 4.17 13.81 -22.24
C MET A 1 4.39 14.89 -21.20
N THR A 2 3.38 15.72 -20.97
CA THR A 2 3.38 16.69 -19.88
C THR A 2 2.75 15.96 -18.71
N SER A 3 3.57 15.61 -17.72
CA SER A 3 3.04 15.07 -16.47
C SER A 3 2.25 16.18 -15.80
N ASP A 4 0.96 15.95 -15.49
CA ASP A 4 0.14 16.85 -14.66
C ASP A 4 0.59 16.86 -13.17
N ALA A 5 1.73 16.24 -12.86
CA ALA A 5 2.34 16.29 -11.54
C ALA A 5 2.95 17.68 -11.29
N ASP A 6 2.66 18.23 -10.13
CA ASP A 6 3.34 19.42 -9.60
C ASP A 6 4.87 19.23 -9.63
N GLU A 7 5.61 20.31 -9.85
CA GLU A 7 7.08 20.30 -10.00
C GLU A 7 7.76 19.71 -8.76
N ALA A 8 7.20 20.00 -7.57
CA ALA A 8 7.63 19.40 -6.31
C ALA A 8 7.52 17.87 -6.33
N HIS A 9 6.41 17.33 -6.85
CA HIS A 9 6.20 15.89 -6.93
C HIS A 9 7.14 15.23 -7.94
N LEU A 10 7.43 15.88 -9.06
CA LEU A 10 8.43 15.39 -10.01
C LEU A 10 9.83 15.34 -9.41
N GLN A 11 10.19 16.35 -8.59
CA GLN A 11 11.47 16.36 -7.90
C GLN A 11 11.58 15.22 -6.88
N GLU A 12 10.52 14.97 -6.10
CA GLU A 12 10.47 13.84 -5.16
C GLU A 12 10.65 12.49 -5.88
N LEU A 13 10.01 12.32 -7.03
CA LEU A 13 10.16 11.10 -7.84
C LEU A 13 11.58 10.94 -8.38
N ALA A 14 12.22 12.04 -8.82
CA ALA A 14 13.60 12.02 -9.26
C ALA A 14 14.56 11.63 -8.12
N ASP A 15 14.37 12.20 -6.93
CA ASP A 15 15.17 11.90 -5.74
C ASP A 15 15.01 10.44 -5.31
N LEU A 16 13.79 9.88 -5.41
CA LEU A 16 13.52 8.47 -5.15
C LEU A 16 14.30 7.56 -6.10
N VAL A 17 14.28 7.85 -7.41
CA VAL A 17 15.02 7.07 -8.41
C VAL A 17 16.51 7.14 -8.16
N ASN A 18 17.06 8.34 -7.91
CA ASN A 18 18.48 8.52 -7.61
C ASN A 18 18.92 7.72 -6.39
N LYS A 19 18.14 7.79 -5.30
CA LYS A 19 18.39 6.99 -4.10
C LYS A 19 18.44 5.50 -4.40
N ARG A 20 17.51 4.99 -5.21
CA ARG A 20 17.50 3.55 -5.58
C ARG A 20 18.68 3.16 -6.46
N ILE A 21 19.17 4.04 -7.31
CA ILE A 21 20.40 3.82 -8.08
C ILE A 21 21.60 3.75 -7.11
N ASP A 22 21.67 4.64 -6.13
CA ASP A 22 22.75 4.64 -5.13
C ASP A 22 22.74 3.36 -4.27
N ASP A 23 21.54 2.87 -3.91
CA ASP A 23 21.35 1.63 -3.13
C ASP A 23 21.84 0.38 -3.89
N LEU A 24 21.86 0.38 -5.23
CA LEU A 24 22.44 -0.72 -6.02
C LEU A 24 23.97 -0.82 -5.83
N GLY A 25 24.60 0.26 -5.40
CA GLY A 25 26.00 0.33 -5.04
C GLY A 25 26.99 0.30 -6.22
N PRO A 26 28.27 0.53 -5.94
CA PRO A 26 29.31 0.74 -6.96
C PRO A 26 29.61 -0.51 -7.81
N LYS A 27 29.20 -1.70 -7.37
CA LYS A 27 29.36 -2.95 -8.13
C LYS A 27 28.38 -3.04 -9.29
N ALA A 28 27.14 -2.61 -9.10
CA ALA A 28 26.14 -2.58 -10.17
C ALA A 28 26.51 -1.54 -11.24
N ALA A 29 26.99 -0.36 -10.79
CA ALA A 29 27.45 0.72 -11.67
C ALA A 29 28.62 0.33 -12.59
N ARG A 30 29.43 -0.66 -12.19
CA ARG A 30 30.57 -1.16 -13.00
C ARG A 30 30.18 -2.29 -13.96
N ALA A 31 29.08 -2.97 -13.71
CA ALA A 31 28.72 -4.20 -14.42
C ALA A 31 27.57 -4.03 -15.42
N ALA A 32 26.80 -2.95 -15.33
CA ALA A 32 25.61 -2.71 -16.14
C ALA A 32 25.63 -1.37 -16.85
N THR A 33 24.94 -1.29 -17.99
CA THR A 33 24.69 -0.01 -18.67
C THR A 33 23.68 0.84 -17.89
N PRO A 34 23.67 2.18 -18.07
CA PRO A 34 22.68 3.05 -17.42
C PRO A 34 21.22 2.62 -17.67
N ALA A 35 20.90 2.20 -18.89
CA ALA A 35 19.58 1.71 -19.23
C ALA A 35 19.20 0.42 -18.48
N GLN A 36 20.16 -0.50 -18.29
CA GLN A 36 19.94 -1.73 -17.53
C GLN A 36 19.76 -1.44 -16.03
N MET A 37 20.51 -0.50 -15.46
CA MET A 37 20.32 -0.08 -14.07
C MET A 37 18.94 0.54 -13.85
N LEU A 38 18.52 1.43 -14.74
CA LEU A 38 17.18 2.02 -14.69
C LEU A 38 16.08 0.97 -14.82
N ALA A 39 16.25 -0.05 -15.68
CA ALA A 39 15.30 -1.15 -15.80
C ALA A 39 15.19 -1.96 -14.48
N VAL A 40 16.30 -2.22 -13.80
CA VAL A 40 16.29 -2.90 -12.49
C VAL A 40 15.59 -2.04 -11.43
N VAL A 41 15.87 -0.74 -11.39
CA VAL A 41 15.20 0.18 -10.47
C VAL A 41 13.70 0.23 -10.74
N ALA A 42 13.29 0.32 -12.02
CA ALA A 42 11.88 0.33 -12.41
C ALA A 42 11.16 -0.96 -12.00
N LEU A 43 11.80 -2.13 -12.18
CA LEU A 43 11.25 -3.41 -11.72
C LEU A 43 11.12 -3.47 -10.20
N GLY A 44 12.11 -2.96 -9.46
CA GLY A 44 12.05 -2.89 -8.00
C GLY A 44 10.93 -1.98 -7.49
N LEU A 45 10.77 -0.80 -8.09
CA LEU A 45 9.67 0.13 -7.74
C LEU A 45 8.29 -0.45 -8.07
N ALA A 46 8.17 -1.19 -9.18
CA ALA A 46 6.94 -1.89 -9.53
C ALA A 46 6.59 -2.99 -8.53
N ASP A 47 7.58 -3.79 -8.09
CA ASP A 47 7.38 -4.83 -7.07
C ASP A 47 7.00 -4.24 -5.71
N ASP A 48 7.65 -3.14 -5.32
CA ASP A 48 7.33 -2.40 -4.09
C ASP A 48 5.89 -1.88 -4.11
N LEU A 49 5.45 -1.33 -5.25
CA LEU A 49 4.08 -0.86 -5.43
C LEU A 49 3.07 -2.01 -5.33
N LEU A 50 3.28 -3.11 -6.06
CA LEU A 50 2.41 -4.29 -6.01
C LEU A 50 2.32 -4.87 -4.59
N THR A 51 3.44 -4.90 -3.87
CA THR A 51 3.50 -5.37 -2.49
C THR A 51 2.71 -4.45 -1.55
N ALA A 52 2.84 -3.13 -1.72
CA ALA A 52 2.11 -2.14 -0.93
C ALA A 52 0.59 -2.21 -1.20
N GLU A 53 0.18 -2.35 -2.46
CA GLU A 53 -1.21 -2.52 -2.85
C GLU A 53 -1.82 -3.79 -2.26
N GLY A 54 -1.12 -4.93 -2.37
CA GLY A 54 -1.56 -6.18 -1.76
C GLY A 54 -1.65 -6.09 -0.23
N ARG A 55 -0.76 -5.35 0.42
CA ARG A 55 -0.86 -5.07 1.87
C ARG A 55 -2.07 -4.22 2.19
N ARG A 56 -2.34 -3.18 1.41
CA ARG A 56 -3.50 -2.29 1.57
C ARG A 56 -4.81 -3.09 1.47
N GLU A 57 -4.94 -3.91 0.44
CA GLU A 57 -6.12 -4.76 0.22
C GLU A 57 -6.36 -5.72 1.40
N ARG A 58 -5.31 -6.38 1.89
CA ARG A 58 -5.41 -7.25 3.07
C ARG A 58 -5.92 -6.50 4.30
N VAL A 59 -5.39 -5.30 4.56
CA VAL A 59 -5.83 -4.47 5.69
C VAL A 59 -7.28 -4.03 5.51
N GLU A 60 -7.69 -3.66 4.29
CA GLU A 60 -9.09 -3.31 4.01
C GLU A 60 -10.03 -4.48 4.30
N VAL A 61 -9.71 -5.69 3.82
CA VAL A 61 -10.51 -6.90 4.06
C VAL A 61 -10.61 -7.20 5.55
N LEU A 62 -9.50 -7.14 6.28
CA LEU A 62 -9.49 -7.38 7.73
C LEU A 62 -10.33 -6.34 8.48
N THR A 63 -10.19 -5.07 8.11
CA THR A 63 -10.94 -3.96 8.72
C THR A 63 -12.42 -4.12 8.46
N ARG A 64 -12.82 -4.39 7.21
CA ARG A 64 -14.22 -4.64 6.84
C ARG A 64 -14.79 -5.82 7.63
N SER A 65 -14.06 -6.93 7.72
CA SER A 65 -14.48 -8.10 8.50
C SER A 65 -14.65 -7.77 9.99
N ALA A 66 -13.73 -7.00 10.58
CA ALA A 66 -13.79 -6.60 11.98
C ALA A 66 -14.99 -5.69 12.26
N VAL A 67 -15.26 -4.73 11.37
CA VAL A 67 -16.45 -3.84 11.46
C VAL A 67 -17.73 -4.67 11.37
N THR A 68 -17.87 -5.54 10.36
CA THR A 68 -19.05 -6.40 10.22
C THR A 68 -19.29 -7.27 11.45
N LYS A 69 -18.25 -7.94 11.96
CA LYS A 69 -18.36 -8.76 13.18
C LYS A 69 -18.77 -7.95 14.41
N THR A 70 -18.29 -6.71 14.50
CA THR A 70 -18.64 -5.82 15.60
C THR A 70 -20.10 -5.40 15.52
N ILE A 71 -20.58 -5.01 14.34
CA ILE A 71 -21.99 -4.68 14.11
C ILE A 71 -22.88 -5.87 14.44
N SER A 72 -22.58 -7.07 13.93
CA SER A 72 -23.39 -8.26 14.23
C SER A 72 -23.44 -8.60 15.72
N ARG A 73 -22.35 -8.32 16.47
CA ARG A 73 -22.33 -8.51 17.92
C ARG A 73 -23.19 -7.47 18.65
N ILE A 74 -23.21 -6.23 18.16
CA ILE A 74 -24.10 -5.18 18.68
C ILE A 74 -25.55 -5.59 18.43
N ASP A 75 -25.90 -5.99 17.21
CA ASP A 75 -27.25 -6.40 16.85
C ASP A 75 -27.74 -7.57 17.73
N GLN A 76 -26.91 -8.59 17.94
CA GLN A 76 -27.23 -9.72 18.83
C GLN A 76 -27.50 -9.27 20.27
N ARG A 77 -26.72 -8.31 20.78
CA ARG A 77 -26.91 -7.78 22.15
C ARG A 77 -28.17 -6.95 22.26
N LEU A 78 -28.48 -6.12 21.25
CA LEU A 78 -29.71 -5.33 21.21
C LEU A 78 -30.94 -6.24 21.16
N SER A 79 -30.95 -7.25 20.28
CA SER A 79 -32.05 -8.22 20.22
C SER A 79 -32.24 -9.00 21.52
N ALA A 80 -31.14 -9.32 22.23
CA ALA A 80 -31.23 -9.99 23.53
C ALA A 80 -31.82 -9.09 24.63
N ILE A 81 -31.56 -7.78 24.57
CA ILE A 81 -32.18 -6.79 25.47
C ILE A 81 -33.67 -6.69 25.19
N ASP A 82 -34.06 -6.51 23.92
CA ASP A 82 -35.48 -6.43 23.53
C ASP A 82 -36.25 -7.71 23.90
N ALA A 83 -35.63 -8.88 23.77
CA ALA A 83 -36.23 -10.15 24.17
C ALA A 83 -36.30 -10.35 25.69
N GLY A 84 -35.44 -9.68 26.46
CA GLY A 84 -35.39 -9.72 27.92
C GLY A 84 -36.35 -8.73 28.60
N ASP A 85 -36.68 -7.63 27.92
CA ASP A 85 -37.58 -6.56 28.40
C ASP A 85 -39.08 -6.88 28.20
N GLY A 86 -39.38 -8.08 27.68
CA GLY A 86 -40.73 -8.58 27.40
C GLY A 86 -41.31 -9.56 28.44
N ARG A 87 -40.83 -9.56 29.69
CA ARG A 87 -41.50 -10.32 30.77
C ARG A 87 -42.46 -9.40 31.54
N PRO A 88 -43.76 -9.76 31.68
CA PRO A 88 -44.66 -9.07 32.60
C PRO A 88 -44.22 -9.23 34.05
#